data_AF-A0A239HE71-F1
#
_entry.id   AF-A0A239HE71-F1
#
_cell.length_a   1.000
_cell.length_b   1.000
_cell.length_c   1.000
_cell.angle_alpha   90.00
_cell.angle_beta   90.00
_cell.angle_gamma   90.00
#
_symmetry.space_group_name_H-M   'P 1'
#
loop_
_entity.id
_entity.type
_entity.pdbx_description
1 polymer ?
#
loop_
_entity_poly.entity_id
_entity_poly.type
_entity_poly.pdbx_seq_one_letter_code
_entity_poly.pdbx_strand_id
1 'polypeptide(L)'
;MKKLLTIMVIFLVLVSVQETQAQNALLRYADKQYELSNYQHAAEVYQEAFGKREKVETARKIAQSYTMIRDYEKSNEWWKKTVSFEEADRDDYYEYILSSYQLNNGDVNISELLQGSNFTAEDFPELDPSRMKAMYDGKANLKLVPVAGVNSSGSDMNLVLDKEEHMYFSSDRGAVTPSNKPAIRLDLNNIYSEEKYDFNDREFFRIFRKDSEGNVTELSANNEEVLHFSDPSFMHEKGLMFYTVTRRITKAKRTPEFAVGAEIYYSKVDADGNL
;
A
#
# COMPACT_ATOMS: atom_id res chain seq x y z
N MET A 1 20.07 -8.62 52.46
CA MET A 1 20.24 -9.40 51.21
C MET A 1 18.92 -9.90 50.62
N LYS A 2 18.10 -10.69 51.35
CA LYS A 2 16.79 -11.17 50.82
C LYS A 2 15.87 -10.05 50.30
N LYS A 3 15.72 -8.93 51.02
CA LYS A 3 14.89 -7.79 50.59
C LYS A 3 15.39 -7.09 49.31
N LEU A 4 16.72 -6.98 49.13
CA LEU A 4 17.33 -6.41 47.92
C LEU A 4 17.15 -7.34 46.71
N LEU A 5 17.28 -8.66 46.91
CA LEU A 5 17.00 -9.66 45.88
C LEU A 5 15.53 -9.62 45.45
N THR A 6 14.59 -9.51 46.39
CA THR A 6 13.15 -9.41 46.08
C THR A 6 12.81 -8.14 45.29
N ILE A 7 13.40 -6.99 45.65
CA ILE A 7 13.20 -5.73 44.90
C ILE A 7 13.78 -5.85 43.49
N MET A 8 14.95 -6.47 43.34
CA MET A 8 15.58 -6.69 42.03
C MET A 8 14.74 -7.61 41.13
N VAL A 9 14.17 -8.69 41.68
CA VAL A 9 13.28 -9.60 40.96
C VAL A 9 11.99 -8.91 40.54
N ILE A 10 11.38 -8.11 41.43
CA ILE A 10 10.18 -7.31 41.09
C ILE A 10 10.49 -6.31 39.99
N PHE A 11 11.64 -5.64 40.04
CA PHE A 11 12.06 -4.69 39.01
C PHE A 11 12.28 -5.39 37.65
N LEU A 12 12.93 -6.56 37.64
CA LEU A 12 13.12 -7.35 36.41
C LEU A 12 11.79 -7.80 35.79
N VAL A 13 10.82 -8.19 36.63
CA VAL A 13 9.48 -8.58 36.17
C VAL A 13 8.70 -7.37 35.62
N LEU A 14 8.84 -6.18 36.23
CA LEU A 14 8.17 -4.98 35.74
C LEU A 14 8.73 -4.51 34.39
N VAL A 15 10.05 -4.61 34.18
CA VAL A 15 10.69 -4.24 32.91
C VAL A 15 10.29 -5.20 31.78
N SER A 16 10.22 -6.52 32.04
CA SER A 16 9.82 -7.50 31.01
C SER A 16 8.35 -7.39 30.59
N VAL A 17 7.46 -6.92 31.47
CA VAL A 17 6.06 -6.67 31.13
C VAL A 17 5.90 -5.45 30.22
N GLN A 18 6.78 -4.44 30.32
CA GLN A 18 6.68 -3.25 29.46
C GLN A 18 7.02 -3.54 27.99
N GLU A 19 8.03 -4.36 27.72
CA GLU A 19 8.42 -4.71 26.35
C GLU A 19 7.32 -5.48 25.60
N THR A 20 6.68 -6.43 26.29
CA THR A 20 5.59 -7.23 25.70
C THR A 20 4.35 -6.39 25.39
N GLN A 21 4.01 -5.41 26.23
CA GLN A 21 2.89 -4.50 25.98
C GLN A 21 3.15 -3.56 24.81
N ALA A 22 4.39 -3.06 24.67
CA ALA A 22 4.79 -2.20 23.56
C ALA A 22 4.72 -2.92 22.21
N GLN A 23 5.22 -4.17 22.13
CA GLN A 23 5.11 -4.99 20.91
C GLN A 23 3.63 -5.22 20.52
N ASN A 24 2.81 -5.61 21.48
CA ASN A 24 1.38 -5.88 21.23
C ASN A 24 0.63 -4.62 20.75
N ALA A 25 1.03 -3.43 21.21
CA ALA A 25 0.45 -2.18 20.74
C ALA A 25 0.84 -1.84 19.29
N LEU A 26 2.06 -2.18 18.86
CA LEU A 26 2.48 -2.05 17.47
C LEU A 26 1.75 -3.04 16.57
N LEU A 27 1.68 -4.32 16.97
CA LEU A 27 0.98 -5.36 16.21
C LEU A 27 -0.50 -5.00 15.98
N ARG A 28 -1.23 -4.62 17.04
CA ARG A 28 -2.64 -4.18 16.90
C ARG A 28 -2.80 -2.97 15.98
N TYR A 29 -1.84 -2.06 16.01
CA TYR A 29 -1.87 -0.88 15.16
C TYR A 29 -1.63 -1.25 13.69
N ALA A 30 -0.62 -2.09 13.41
CA ALA A 30 -0.34 -2.61 12.10
C ALA A 30 -1.50 -3.46 11.55
N ASP A 31 -2.13 -4.28 12.38
CA ASP A 31 -3.35 -5.04 12.03
C ASP A 31 -4.45 -4.09 11.55
N LYS A 32 -4.69 -2.99 12.28
CA LYS A 32 -5.68 -1.98 11.87
C LYS A 32 -5.30 -1.28 10.57
N GLN A 33 -4.01 -0.98 10.35
CA GLN A 33 -3.56 -0.40 9.08
C GLN A 33 -3.76 -1.38 7.92
N TYR A 34 -3.49 -2.67 8.14
CA TYR A 34 -3.72 -3.73 7.17
C TYR A 34 -5.20 -3.86 6.80
N GLU A 35 -6.10 -3.87 7.80
CA GLU A 35 -7.56 -3.88 7.59
C GLU A 35 -8.05 -2.68 6.76
N LEU A 36 -7.40 -1.53 6.94
CA LEU A 36 -7.67 -0.30 6.17
C LEU A 36 -6.99 -0.30 4.80
N SER A 37 -6.36 -1.41 4.39
CA SER A 37 -5.58 -1.56 3.15
C SER A 37 -4.35 -0.65 3.05
N ASN A 38 -3.89 -0.05 4.14
CA ASN A 38 -2.64 0.72 4.20
C ASN A 38 -1.44 -0.24 4.33
N TYR A 39 -1.29 -1.16 3.37
CA TYR A 39 -0.39 -2.30 3.46
C TYR A 39 1.09 -1.91 3.59
N GLN A 40 1.53 -0.86 2.89
CA GLN A 40 2.90 -0.34 3.00
C GLN A 40 3.20 0.07 4.45
N HIS A 41 2.34 0.89 5.04
CA HIS A 41 2.49 1.34 6.43
C HIS A 41 2.35 0.20 7.42
N ALA A 42 1.42 -0.73 7.19
CA ALA A 42 1.29 -1.93 8.00
C ALA A 42 2.61 -2.73 8.02
N ALA A 43 3.24 -2.95 6.85
CA ALA A 43 4.52 -3.63 6.73
C ALA A 43 5.63 -2.93 7.54
N GLU A 44 5.71 -1.61 7.50
CA GLU A 44 6.71 -0.82 8.24
C GLU A 44 6.52 -0.92 9.77
N VAL A 45 5.28 -0.82 10.24
CA VAL A 45 4.97 -0.99 11.67
C VAL A 45 5.20 -2.43 12.12
N TYR A 46 4.85 -3.42 11.31
CA TYR A 46 5.16 -4.82 11.62
C TYR A 46 6.67 -5.05 11.71
N GLN A 47 7.47 -4.41 10.85
CA GLN A 47 8.94 -4.46 10.93
C GLN A 47 9.46 -3.85 12.24
N GLU A 48 8.89 -2.73 12.69
CA GLU A 48 9.22 -2.19 14.02
C GLU A 48 8.88 -3.20 15.14
N ALA A 49 7.71 -3.84 15.06
CA ALA A 49 7.29 -4.85 16.02
C ALA A 49 8.20 -6.11 15.99
N PHE A 50 8.67 -6.49 14.80
CA PHE A 50 9.60 -7.60 14.58
C PHE A 50 10.99 -7.28 15.16
N GLY A 51 11.50 -6.06 14.94
CA GLY A 51 12.78 -5.60 15.50
C GLY A 51 12.82 -5.58 17.03
N LYS A 52 11.66 -5.48 17.70
CA LYS A 52 11.56 -5.65 19.17
C LYS A 52 11.62 -7.11 19.59
N ARG A 53 10.98 -8.01 18.85
CA ARG A 53 11.03 -9.45 19.08
C ARG A 53 10.65 -10.19 17.80
N GLU A 54 11.60 -10.95 17.28
CA GLU A 54 11.40 -11.79 16.10
C GLU A 54 10.37 -12.89 16.40
N LYS A 55 9.35 -12.98 15.54
CA LYS A 55 8.30 -14.00 15.56
C LYS A 55 7.93 -14.35 14.13
N VAL A 56 7.77 -15.63 13.83
CA VAL A 56 7.40 -16.11 12.50
C VAL A 56 6.10 -15.47 12.02
N GLU A 57 5.11 -15.30 12.89
CA GLU A 57 3.82 -14.69 12.52
C GLU A 57 3.95 -13.21 12.15
N THR A 58 4.91 -12.50 12.75
CA THR A 58 5.17 -11.11 12.38
C THR A 58 5.89 -11.04 11.04
N ALA A 59 6.84 -11.94 10.77
CA ALA A 59 7.48 -12.06 9.46
C ALA A 59 6.46 -12.38 8.34
N ARG A 60 5.53 -13.33 8.58
CA ARG A 60 4.40 -13.64 7.68
C ARG A 60 3.61 -12.39 7.34
N LYS A 61 3.19 -11.62 8.35
CA LYS A 61 2.39 -10.40 8.15
C LYS A 61 3.13 -9.33 7.36
N ILE A 62 4.45 -9.19 7.56
CA ILE A 62 5.26 -8.26 6.75
C ILE A 62 5.29 -8.73 5.30
N ALA A 63 5.59 -10.01 5.06
CA ALA A 63 5.64 -10.58 3.72
C ALA A 63 4.31 -10.43 2.98
N GLN A 64 3.20 -10.80 3.63
CA GLN A 64 1.83 -10.65 3.12
C GLN A 64 1.50 -9.20 2.79
N SER A 65 1.88 -8.25 3.64
CA SER A 65 1.65 -6.83 3.39
C SER A 65 2.37 -6.36 2.11
N TYR A 66 3.61 -6.79 1.89
CA TYR A 66 4.33 -6.50 0.64
C TYR A 66 3.74 -7.23 -0.57
N THR A 67 3.25 -8.46 -0.41
CA THR A 67 2.52 -9.18 -1.46
C THR A 67 1.29 -8.39 -1.93
N MET A 68 0.52 -7.81 -1.01
CA MET A 68 -0.70 -7.06 -1.32
C MET A 68 -0.45 -5.84 -2.23
N ILE A 69 0.73 -5.21 -2.12
CA ILE A 69 1.13 -4.08 -2.96
C ILE A 69 2.05 -4.48 -4.12
N ARG A 70 2.28 -5.80 -4.31
CA ARG A 70 3.12 -6.36 -5.37
C ARG A 70 4.56 -5.87 -5.33
N ASP A 71 5.06 -5.52 -4.15
CA ASP A 71 6.49 -5.32 -3.91
C ASP A 71 7.14 -6.71 -3.78
N TYR A 72 7.32 -7.37 -4.93
CA TYR A 72 7.76 -8.77 -4.97
C TYR A 72 9.17 -8.96 -4.42
N GLU A 73 10.02 -7.94 -4.49
CA GLU A 73 11.37 -7.96 -3.93
C GLU A 73 11.30 -8.09 -2.40
N LYS A 74 10.63 -7.15 -1.73
CA LYS A 74 10.47 -7.21 -0.27
C LYS A 74 9.60 -8.36 0.18
N SER A 75 8.54 -8.68 -0.58
CA SER A 75 7.70 -9.83 -0.28
C SER A 75 8.52 -11.11 -0.25
N ASN A 76 9.38 -11.33 -1.25
CA ASN A 76 10.22 -12.52 -1.31
C ASN A 76 11.28 -12.54 -0.21
N GLU A 77 11.90 -11.39 0.09
CA GLU A 77 12.85 -11.26 1.19
C GLU A 77 12.23 -11.66 2.54
N TRP A 78 11.01 -11.18 2.82
CA TRP A 78 10.32 -11.50 4.06
C TRP A 78 9.76 -12.91 4.11
N TRP A 79 9.33 -13.48 2.98
CA TRP A 79 8.99 -14.91 2.93
C TRP A 79 10.22 -15.79 3.14
N LYS A 80 11.37 -15.43 2.55
CA LYS A 80 12.65 -16.11 2.82
C LYS A 80 13.03 -16.06 4.30
N LYS A 81 12.85 -14.90 4.94
CA LYS A 81 13.06 -14.74 6.38
C LYS A 81 12.06 -15.60 7.17
N THR A 82 10.81 -15.69 6.74
CA THR A 82 9.76 -16.49 7.39
C THR A 82 10.12 -17.98 7.40
N VAL A 83 10.54 -18.55 6.25
CA VAL A 83 10.92 -19.97 6.17
C VAL A 83 12.24 -20.32 6.86
N SER A 84 12.96 -19.33 7.40
CA SER A 84 14.16 -19.55 8.20
C SER A 84 13.87 -19.85 9.68
N PHE A 85 12.61 -19.71 10.12
CA PHE A 85 12.18 -20.07 11.47
C PHE A 85 11.89 -21.57 11.59
N GLU A 86 12.16 -22.16 12.74
CA GLU A 86 11.85 -23.59 12.99
C GLU A 86 10.33 -23.86 12.98
N GLU A 87 9.54 -22.85 13.33
CA GLU A 87 8.07 -22.89 13.33
C GLU A 87 7.45 -22.68 11.93
N ALA A 88 8.26 -22.50 10.89
CA ALA A 88 7.78 -22.37 9.52
C ALA A 88 7.12 -23.67 9.05
N ASP A 89 5.97 -23.54 8.40
CA ASP A 89 5.19 -24.68 7.92
C ASP A 89 5.16 -24.75 6.40
N ARG A 90 4.43 -25.74 5.86
CA ARG A 90 4.31 -25.95 4.43
C ARG A 90 3.76 -24.70 3.71
N ASP A 91 2.82 -23.99 4.33
CA ASP A 91 2.17 -22.83 3.69
C ASP A 91 3.16 -21.65 3.57
N ASP A 92 4.05 -21.47 4.55
CA ASP A 92 5.14 -20.49 4.44
C ASP A 92 6.08 -20.77 3.27
N TYR A 93 6.44 -22.04 3.06
CA TYR A 93 7.28 -22.45 1.94
C TYR A 93 6.53 -22.29 0.61
N TYR A 94 5.23 -22.58 0.57
CA TYR A 94 4.41 -22.34 -0.61
C TYR A 94 4.44 -20.86 -1.02
N GLU A 95 4.23 -19.94 -0.07
CA GLU A 95 4.26 -18.50 -0.33
C GLU A 95 5.67 -18.00 -0.69
N TYR A 96 6.72 -18.59 -0.09
CA TYR A 96 8.09 -18.29 -0.49
C TYR A 96 8.39 -18.70 -1.93
N ILE A 97 7.96 -19.89 -2.35
CA ILE A 97 8.11 -20.34 -3.74
C ILE A 97 7.30 -19.43 -4.68
N LEU A 98 6.04 -19.13 -4.35
CA LEU A 98 5.18 -18.28 -5.17
C LEU A 98 5.75 -16.87 -5.34
N SER A 99 6.19 -16.24 -4.26
CA SER A 99 6.83 -14.92 -4.33
C SER A 99 8.14 -14.97 -5.13
N SER A 100 8.87 -16.10 -5.10
CA SER A 100 10.08 -16.28 -5.92
C SER A 100 9.74 -16.33 -7.41
N TYR A 101 8.64 -16.98 -7.78
CA TYR A 101 8.16 -17.00 -9.17
C TYR A 101 7.77 -15.61 -9.65
N GLN A 102 7.12 -14.82 -8.79
CA GLN A 102 6.72 -13.44 -9.09
C GLN A 102 7.93 -12.52 -9.28
N LEU A 103 8.94 -12.64 -8.42
CA LEU A 103 10.16 -11.85 -8.50
C LEU A 103 11.01 -12.19 -9.73
N ASN A 104 11.13 -13.47 -10.06
CA ASN A 104 12.05 -13.96 -11.10
C ASN A 104 11.36 -14.24 -12.44
N ASN A 105 10.16 -13.69 -12.67
CA ASN A 105 9.39 -13.88 -13.90
C ASN A 105 9.27 -15.36 -14.32
N GLY A 106 8.92 -16.25 -13.39
CA GLY A 106 8.74 -17.66 -13.71
C GLY A 106 10.01 -18.52 -13.63
N ASP A 107 11.20 -17.94 -13.55
CA ASP A 107 12.47 -18.67 -13.56
C ASP A 107 12.93 -19.00 -12.13
N VAL A 108 12.52 -20.17 -11.63
CA VAL A 108 12.76 -20.60 -10.24
C VAL A 108 13.14 -22.07 -10.19
N ASN A 109 14.17 -22.38 -9.40
CA ASN A 109 14.52 -23.73 -8.99
C ASN A 109 13.95 -24.04 -7.60
N ILE A 110 12.81 -24.74 -7.54
CA ILE A 110 12.14 -25.07 -6.26
C ILE A 110 13.06 -25.86 -5.33
N SER A 111 13.86 -26.79 -5.87
CA SER A 111 14.75 -27.63 -5.05
C SER A 111 15.84 -26.83 -4.34
N GLU A 112 16.28 -25.70 -4.93
CA GLU A 112 17.21 -24.79 -4.26
C GLU A 112 16.52 -24.00 -3.13
N LEU A 113 15.27 -23.56 -3.34
CA LEU A 113 14.50 -22.84 -2.32
C LEU A 113 14.16 -23.71 -1.11
N LEU A 114 13.96 -25.01 -1.32
CA LEU A 114 13.64 -25.98 -0.28
C LEU A 114 14.88 -26.59 0.40
N GLN A 115 16.10 -26.18 0.00
CA GLN A 115 17.32 -26.74 0.55
C GLN A 115 17.40 -26.53 2.07
N GLY A 116 17.56 -27.63 2.82
CA GLY A 116 17.62 -27.60 4.29
C GLY A 116 16.25 -27.62 4.98
N SER A 117 15.15 -27.62 4.21
CA SER A 117 13.81 -27.87 4.73
C SER A 117 13.51 -29.38 4.80
N ASN A 118 12.38 -29.72 5.41
CA ASN A 118 11.83 -31.09 5.40
C ASN A 118 10.93 -31.37 4.19
N PHE A 119 10.82 -30.42 3.25
CA PHE A 119 9.95 -30.51 2.09
C PHE A 119 10.74 -30.74 0.80
N THR A 120 10.10 -31.38 -0.17
CA THR A 120 10.58 -31.52 -1.55
C THR A 120 9.59 -30.89 -2.53
N ALA A 121 9.96 -30.79 -3.81
CA ALA A 121 9.08 -30.20 -4.82
C ALA A 121 7.75 -30.98 -4.95
N GLU A 122 7.77 -32.29 -4.69
CA GLU A 122 6.61 -33.17 -4.71
C GLU A 122 5.58 -32.84 -3.62
N ASP A 123 6.01 -32.17 -2.54
CA ASP A 123 5.10 -31.73 -1.48
C ASP A 123 4.21 -30.57 -1.92
N PHE A 124 4.47 -29.93 -3.08
CA PHE A 124 3.71 -28.79 -3.62
C PHE A 124 3.08 -29.08 -5.00
N PRO A 125 2.20 -30.10 -5.13
CA PRO A 125 1.64 -30.52 -6.41
C PRO A 125 0.76 -29.46 -7.09
N GLU A 126 0.29 -28.46 -6.34
CA GLU A 126 -0.45 -27.31 -6.87
C GLU A 126 0.42 -26.33 -7.67
N LEU A 127 1.75 -26.38 -7.48
CA LEU A 127 2.70 -25.59 -8.24
C LEU A 127 3.12 -26.40 -9.46
N ASP A 128 2.77 -25.93 -10.65
CA ASP A 128 3.23 -26.47 -11.92
C ASP A 128 4.31 -25.54 -12.49
N PRO A 129 5.61 -25.88 -12.33
CA PRO A 129 6.71 -25.05 -12.81
C PRO A 129 6.65 -24.80 -14.32
N SER A 130 6.20 -25.80 -15.08
CA SER A 130 6.12 -25.72 -16.55
C SER A 130 5.07 -24.71 -16.97
N ARG A 131 3.88 -24.77 -16.33
CA ARG A 131 2.80 -23.82 -16.58
C ARG A 131 3.13 -22.42 -16.11
N MET A 132 3.71 -22.28 -14.92
CA MET A 132 4.14 -20.98 -14.39
C MET A 132 5.14 -20.33 -15.35
N LYS A 133 6.19 -21.05 -15.74
CA LYS A 133 7.17 -20.57 -16.70
C LYS A 133 6.54 -20.22 -18.05
N ALA A 134 5.64 -21.04 -18.58
CA ALA A 134 4.95 -20.76 -19.84
C ALA A 134 4.09 -19.48 -19.79
N MET A 135 3.50 -19.14 -18.63
CA MET A 135 2.75 -17.89 -18.47
C MET A 135 3.66 -16.66 -18.57
N TYR A 136 4.87 -16.73 -17.99
CA TYR A 136 5.84 -15.62 -18.06
C TYR A 136 6.61 -15.55 -19.39
N ASP A 137 6.89 -16.70 -20.01
CA ASP A 137 7.52 -16.78 -21.34
C ASP A 137 6.57 -16.31 -22.46
N GLY A 138 5.27 -16.22 -22.17
CA GLY A 138 4.26 -15.67 -23.07
C GLY A 138 4.63 -14.25 -23.50
N LYS A 139 5.02 -14.08 -24.77
CA LYS A 139 5.33 -12.75 -25.30
C LYS A 139 4.11 -11.85 -25.21
N ALA A 140 4.21 -10.80 -24.39
CA ALA A 140 3.32 -9.66 -24.49
C ALA A 140 3.50 -9.04 -25.89
N ASN A 141 2.44 -9.04 -26.70
CA ASN A 141 2.43 -8.37 -28.00
C ASN A 141 2.23 -6.85 -27.86
N LEU A 142 2.32 -6.31 -26.64
CA LEU A 142 2.12 -4.92 -26.31
C LEU A 142 3.39 -4.39 -25.65
N LYS A 143 3.93 -3.29 -26.19
CA LYS A 143 5.00 -2.53 -25.53
C LYS A 143 4.37 -1.45 -24.67
N LEU A 144 4.62 -1.48 -23.37
CA LEU A 144 4.30 -0.37 -22.49
C LEU A 144 5.39 0.69 -22.62
N VAL A 145 4.99 1.93 -22.90
CA VAL A 145 5.90 3.06 -23.04
C VAL A 145 5.42 4.16 -22.09
N PRO A 146 6.28 4.66 -21.19
CA PRO A 146 5.93 5.80 -20.36
C PRO A 146 5.58 7.02 -21.20
N VAL A 147 4.53 7.72 -20.80
CA VAL A 147 4.13 8.99 -21.42
C VAL A 147 4.81 10.13 -20.64
N ALA A 148 5.75 10.79 -21.30
CA ALA A 148 6.50 11.91 -20.70
C ALA A 148 5.56 13.00 -20.17
N GLY A 149 5.81 13.44 -18.94
CA GLY A 149 4.99 14.42 -18.21
C GLY A 149 3.74 13.84 -17.53
N VAL A 150 3.24 12.70 -18.00
CA VAL A 150 2.08 12.01 -17.43
C VAL A 150 2.52 11.00 -16.38
N ASN A 151 3.54 10.17 -16.64
CA ASN A 151 4.06 9.29 -15.60
C ASN A 151 5.02 10.04 -14.66
N SER A 152 4.84 9.84 -13.36
CA SER A 152 5.51 10.49 -12.25
C SER A 152 6.03 9.45 -11.24
N SER A 153 6.55 9.91 -10.10
CA SER A 153 6.90 9.05 -8.97
C SER A 153 5.70 8.69 -8.08
N GLY A 154 4.53 9.30 -8.34
CA GLY A 154 3.26 8.94 -7.72
C GLY A 154 2.52 7.87 -8.52
N SER A 155 1.27 7.65 -8.13
CA SER A 155 0.29 6.83 -8.83
C SER A 155 -0.41 7.66 -9.89
N ASP A 156 -0.08 7.43 -11.17
CA ASP A 156 -0.78 8.06 -12.29
C ASP A 156 -1.75 7.06 -12.92
N MET A 157 -3.02 7.43 -13.01
CA MET A 157 -4.09 6.53 -13.44
C MET A 157 -5.19 7.25 -14.23
N ASN A 158 -6.03 6.46 -14.89
CA ASN A 158 -7.24 6.92 -15.58
C ASN A 158 -6.97 8.01 -16.63
N LEU A 159 -6.01 7.73 -17.53
CA LEU A 159 -5.76 8.57 -18.68
C LEU A 159 -6.95 8.55 -19.64
N VAL A 160 -7.52 9.72 -19.91
CA VAL A 160 -8.56 9.95 -20.92
C VAL A 160 -8.18 11.10 -21.82
N LEU A 161 -8.73 11.11 -23.04
CA LEU A 161 -8.51 12.17 -24.03
C LEU A 161 -9.79 12.99 -24.21
N ASP A 162 -9.68 14.30 -24.41
CA ASP A 162 -10.78 15.10 -24.93
C ASP A 162 -10.85 15.06 -26.48
N LYS A 163 -11.75 15.84 -27.08
CA LYS A 163 -11.91 15.91 -28.55
C LYS A 163 -10.69 16.51 -29.26
N GLU A 164 -9.88 17.28 -28.54
CA GLU A 164 -8.70 17.99 -29.03
C GLU A 164 -7.41 17.21 -28.68
N GLU A 165 -7.56 15.95 -28.26
CA GLU A 165 -6.49 15.04 -27.84
C GLU A 165 -5.68 15.53 -26.62
N HIS A 166 -6.21 16.47 -25.83
CA HIS A 166 -5.61 16.79 -24.54
C HIS A 166 -5.80 15.60 -23.59
N MET A 167 -4.76 15.31 -22.82
CA MET A 167 -4.73 14.20 -21.89
C MET A 167 -5.18 14.66 -20.51
N TYR A 168 -6.11 13.94 -19.89
CA TYR A 168 -6.53 14.14 -18.50
C TYR A 168 -6.27 12.87 -17.73
N PHE A 169 -5.74 12.98 -16.53
CA PHE A 169 -5.40 11.82 -15.71
C PHE A 169 -5.44 12.18 -14.23
N SER A 170 -5.68 11.19 -13.39
CA SER A 170 -5.61 11.33 -11.93
C SER A 170 -4.21 11.03 -11.45
N SER A 171 -3.71 11.86 -10.54
CA SER A 171 -2.37 11.69 -9.98
C SER A 171 -2.30 12.19 -8.55
N ASP A 172 -1.54 11.49 -7.72
CA ASP A 172 -1.06 11.96 -6.41
C ASP A 172 0.42 12.36 -6.48
N ARG A 173 0.89 12.76 -7.67
CA ARG A 173 2.23 13.32 -7.88
C ARG A 173 2.51 14.39 -6.84
N GLY A 174 3.74 14.40 -6.34
CA GLY A 174 4.16 15.38 -5.34
C GLY A 174 5.10 14.78 -4.31
N ALA A 175 5.17 15.44 -3.16
CA ALA A 175 5.97 14.99 -2.04
C ALA A 175 5.35 13.77 -1.35
N VAL A 176 6.21 12.96 -0.73
CA VAL A 176 5.80 12.00 0.29
C VAL A 176 6.07 12.66 1.63
N THR A 177 5.06 12.72 2.50
CA THR A 177 5.10 13.30 3.83
C THR A 177 4.87 12.19 4.86
N PRO A 178 5.91 11.48 5.30
CA PRO A 178 5.77 10.28 6.10
C PRO A 178 4.96 10.49 7.39
N SER A 179 4.07 9.56 7.69
CA SER A 179 3.37 9.50 8.96
C SER A 179 4.30 9.03 10.07
N ASN A 180 4.49 9.85 11.10
CA ASN A 180 5.02 9.35 12.37
C ASN A 180 3.87 9.13 13.35
N LYS A 181 3.85 7.99 14.06
CA LYS A 181 2.86 7.73 15.11
C LYS A 181 3.30 8.47 16.39
N PRO A 182 2.63 9.55 16.80
CA PRO A 182 3.02 10.24 18.03
C PRO A 182 2.72 9.35 19.24
N ALA A 183 3.60 9.41 20.24
CA ALA A 183 3.41 8.68 21.51
C ALA A 183 2.15 9.14 22.27
N ILE A 184 1.74 10.40 22.08
CA ILE A 184 0.53 11.00 22.64
C ILE A 184 -0.21 11.72 21.52
N ARG A 185 -1.49 11.37 21.30
CA ARG A 185 -2.38 12.01 20.32
C ARG A 185 -3.22 13.07 21.02
N LEU A 186 -3.05 14.34 20.66
CA LEU A 186 -3.89 15.47 21.12
C LEU A 186 -4.89 15.93 20.06
N ASP A 187 -4.81 15.33 18.87
CA ASP A 187 -5.52 15.63 17.64
C ASP A 187 -6.78 14.77 17.43
N LEU A 188 -7.35 14.23 18.51
CA LEU A 188 -8.49 13.30 18.47
C LEU A 188 -9.73 13.82 17.71
N ASN A 189 -9.80 15.13 17.45
CA ASN A 189 -10.91 15.77 16.74
C ASN A 189 -10.68 15.92 15.23
N ASN A 190 -9.47 15.70 14.73
CA ASN A 190 -9.19 15.80 13.30
C ASN A 190 -9.55 14.48 12.63
N ILE A 191 -10.53 14.55 11.73
CA ILE A 191 -11.04 13.38 11.00
C ILE A 191 -10.05 12.94 9.91
N TYR A 192 -9.36 13.91 9.30
CA TYR A 192 -8.42 13.71 8.20
C TYR A 192 -7.17 14.55 8.44
N SER A 193 -6.07 14.12 7.83
CA SER A 193 -4.94 15.02 7.58
C SER A 193 -5.36 16.14 6.62
N GLU A 194 -4.78 17.32 6.79
CA GLU A 194 -4.99 18.46 5.90
C GLU A 194 -4.15 18.35 4.63
N GLU A 195 -2.99 17.70 4.72
CA GLU A 195 -1.94 17.74 3.68
C GLU A 195 -1.87 16.47 2.84
N LYS A 196 -2.24 15.32 3.40
CA LYS A 196 -1.97 14.01 2.78
C LYS A 196 -3.05 12.98 3.06
N TYR A 197 -3.09 11.92 2.27
CA TYR A 197 -3.85 10.72 2.58
C TYR A 197 -2.93 9.60 3.08
N ASP A 198 -3.43 8.76 3.99
CA ASP A 198 -2.59 7.86 4.79
C ASP A 198 -2.22 6.54 4.09
N PHE A 199 -2.72 6.31 2.87
CA PHE A 199 -2.44 5.08 2.14
C PHE A 199 -0.99 4.99 1.67
N ASN A 200 -0.42 6.11 1.21
CA ASN A 200 0.97 6.17 0.75
C ASN A 200 1.69 7.47 1.16
N ASP A 201 1.12 8.20 2.12
CA ASP A 201 1.67 9.44 2.66
C ASP A 201 1.88 10.56 1.63
N ARG A 202 1.14 10.54 0.51
CA ARG A 202 1.16 11.59 -0.51
C ARG A 202 -0.03 12.53 -0.39
N GLU A 203 0.03 13.63 -1.12
CA GLU A 203 -1.11 14.52 -1.31
C GLU A 203 -2.30 13.78 -1.91
N PHE A 204 -3.51 14.24 -1.63
CA PHE A 204 -4.70 13.61 -2.19
C PHE A 204 -4.72 13.72 -3.72
N PHE A 205 -5.19 12.66 -4.40
CA PHE A 205 -5.39 12.67 -5.85
C PHE A 205 -6.06 13.95 -6.38
N ARG A 206 -5.49 14.46 -7.47
CA ARG A 206 -6.00 15.55 -8.29
C ARG A 206 -6.09 15.11 -9.75
N ILE A 207 -6.89 15.83 -10.54
CA ILE A 207 -6.91 15.68 -11.99
C ILE A 207 -5.93 16.67 -12.59
N PHE A 208 -5.10 16.19 -13.50
CA PHE A 208 -4.17 17.01 -14.27
C PHE A 208 -4.52 16.94 -15.75
N ARG A 209 -4.33 18.05 -16.45
CA ARG A 209 -4.42 18.14 -17.91
C ARG A 209 -3.03 18.35 -18.48
N LYS A 210 -2.70 17.57 -19.50
CA LYS A 210 -1.56 17.80 -20.38
C LYS A 210 -2.07 18.33 -21.73
N ASP A 211 -1.64 19.53 -22.07
CA ASP A 211 -2.01 20.18 -23.34
C ASP A 211 -1.17 19.67 -24.53
N SER A 212 -1.49 20.18 -25.72
CA SER A 212 -0.81 19.84 -26.97
C SER A 212 0.66 20.31 -27.02
N GLU A 213 1.04 21.30 -26.21
CA GLU A 213 2.43 21.77 -26.07
C GLU A 213 3.23 20.92 -25.08
N GLY A 214 2.54 20.07 -24.31
CA GLY A 214 3.09 19.17 -23.32
C GLY A 214 3.13 19.75 -21.91
N ASN A 215 2.54 20.93 -21.68
CA ASN A 215 2.44 21.51 -20.35
C ASN A 215 1.43 20.73 -19.52
N VAL A 216 1.78 20.46 -18.26
CA VAL A 216 0.91 19.76 -17.32
C VAL A 216 0.41 20.75 -16.27
N THR A 217 -0.90 20.83 -16.13
CA THR A 217 -1.58 21.74 -15.21
C THR A 217 -2.57 20.97 -14.33
N GLU A 218 -2.67 21.33 -13.06
CA GLU A 218 -3.69 20.79 -12.15
C GLU A 218 -5.03 21.46 -12.43
N LEU A 219 -6.10 20.67 -12.47
CA LEU A 219 -7.46 21.19 -12.54
C LEU A 219 -7.93 21.63 -11.16
N SER A 220 -8.44 22.85 -11.06
CA SER A 220 -9.07 23.32 -9.83
C SER A 220 -10.52 22.84 -9.76
N ALA A 221 -10.83 22.03 -8.76
CA ALA A 221 -12.20 21.87 -8.32
C ALA A 221 -12.57 23.16 -7.56
N ASN A 222 -13.58 23.90 -8.03
CA ASN A 222 -14.01 25.20 -7.49
C ASN A 222 -14.60 25.14 -6.04
N ASN A 223 -14.19 24.17 -5.22
CA ASN A 223 -14.67 23.91 -3.87
C ASN A 223 -13.54 23.54 -2.89
N GLU A 224 -13.42 24.31 -1.81
CA GLU A 224 -12.39 24.14 -0.77
C GLU A 224 -12.54 22.84 0.07
N GLU A 225 -13.61 22.07 -0.15
CA GLU A 225 -13.96 20.89 0.66
C GLU A 225 -13.64 19.55 -0.04
N VAL A 226 -12.68 19.50 -0.95
CA VAL A 226 -12.33 18.26 -1.67
C VAL A 226 -11.06 17.61 -1.14
N LEU A 227 -11.19 16.36 -0.70
CA LEU A 227 -10.06 15.49 -0.40
C LEU A 227 -9.55 14.89 -1.69
N HIS A 228 -10.23 13.91 -2.29
CA HIS A 228 -9.83 13.34 -3.59
C HIS A 228 -10.65 13.92 -4.73
N PHE A 229 -9.98 14.24 -5.83
CA PHE A 229 -10.56 14.67 -7.10
C PHE A 229 -9.94 13.84 -8.22
N SER A 230 -10.71 12.92 -8.80
CA SER A 230 -10.16 11.85 -9.65
C SER A 230 -11.14 11.35 -10.71
N ASP A 231 -10.71 10.33 -11.46
CA ASP A 231 -11.48 9.55 -12.43
C ASP A 231 -12.15 10.40 -13.53
N PRO A 232 -11.38 11.23 -14.26
CA PRO A 232 -11.94 12.02 -15.36
C PRO A 232 -12.56 11.11 -16.43
N SER A 233 -13.73 11.48 -16.92
CA SER A 233 -14.40 10.80 -18.03
C SER A 233 -15.21 11.80 -18.84
N PHE A 234 -15.24 11.67 -20.17
CA PHE A 234 -15.86 12.66 -21.04
C PHE A 234 -17.17 12.19 -21.68
N MET A 235 -18.18 13.07 -21.65
CA MET A 235 -19.31 13.05 -22.57
C MET A 235 -19.09 14.11 -23.65
N HIS A 236 -18.33 13.71 -24.67
CA HIS A 236 -17.88 14.57 -25.77
C HIS A 236 -19.01 15.35 -26.45
N GLU A 237 -20.17 14.74 -26.68
CA GLU A 237 -21.30 15.38 -27.36
C GLU A 237 -21.80 16.64 -26.64
N LYS A 238 -21.73 16.65 -25.30
CA LYS A 238 -22.20 17.76 -24.46
C LYS A 238 -21.08 18.64 -23.92
N GLY A 239 -19.82 18.30 -24.19
CA GLY A 239 -18.66 18.99 -23.63
C GLY A 239 -18.62 18.91 -22.10
N LEU A 240 -18.99 17.77 -21.54
CA LEU A 240 -19.01 17.54 -20.10
C LEU A 240 -17.91 16.57 -19.70
N MET A 241 -17.22 16.88 -18.60
CA MET A 241 -16.35 15.96 -17.89
C MET A 241 -17.06 15.51 -16.62
N PHE A 242 -17.19 14.20 -16.44
CA PHE A 242 -17.56 13.54 -15.20
C PHE A 242 -16.29 13.21 -14.41
N TYR A 243 -16.40 13.24 -13.09
CA TYR A 243 -15.30 12.95 -12.19
C TYR A 243 -15.81 12.53 -10.82
N THR A 244 -14.97 11.86 -10.04
CA THR A 244 -15.26 11.46 -8.68
C THR A 244 -14.65 12.44 -7.68
N VAL A 245 -15.39 12.69 -6.61
CA VAL A 245 -14.97 13.54 -5.50
C VAL A 245 -15.20 12.81 -4.20
N THR A 246 -14.15 12.75 -3.37
CA THR A 246 -14.30 12.42 -1.94
C THR A 246 -14.24 13.73 -1.18
N ARG A 247 -15.39 14.15 -0.63
CA ARG A 247 -15.47 15.42 0.12
C ARG A 247 -14.89 15.31 1.52
N ARG A 248 -14.39 16.42 2.03
CA ARG A 248 -14.07 16.60 3.43
C ARG A 248 -15.38 16.64 4.22
N ILE A 249 -15.50 15.82 5.26
CA ILE A 249 -16.56 15.99 6.26
C ILE A 249 -15.97 16.58 7.53
N THR A 250 -16.69 17.51 8.14
CA THR A 250 -16.28 18.19 9.38
C THR A 250 -16.97 17.61 10.62
N LYS A 251 -17.99 16.75 10.43
CA LYS A 251 -18.74 16.07 11.50
C LYS A 251 -19.10 14.65 11.06
N ALA A 252 -18.62 13.66 11.80
CA ALA A 252 -19.07 12.28 11.68
C ALA A 252 -20.25 11.99 12.64
N LYS A 253 -21.04 10.95 12.35
CA LYS A 253 -22.01 10.42 13.32
C LYS A 253 -21.26 9.94 14.57
N ARG A 254 -21.97 9.81 15.71
CA ARG A 254 -21.41 9.38 17.01
C ARG A 254 -20.70 8.01 17.04
N THR A 255 -20.64 7.30 15.92
CA THR A 255 -19.91 6.03 15.82
C THR A 255 -18.46 6.32 15.42
N PRO A 256 -17.47 5.71 16.10
CA PRO A 256 -16.06 5.92 15.79
C PRO A 256 -15.66 5.39 14.40
N GLU A 257 -16.48 4.51 13.82
CA GLU A 257 -16.31 4.01 12.46
C GLU A 257 -17.40 4.57 11.54
N PHE A 258 -16.97 5.15 10.42
CA PHE A 258 -17.81 5.64 9.34
C PHE A 258 -16.99 5.60 8.04
N ALA A 259 -17.68 5.59 6.91
CA ALA A 259 -17.06 5.67 5.59
C ALA A 259 -17.58 6.92 4.86
N VAL A 260 -16.70 7.57 4.11
CA VAL A 260 -17.09 8.60 3.14
C VAL A 260 -16.97 7.98 1.76
N GLY A 261 -18.11 7.79 1.10
CA GLY A 261 -18.15 7.31 -0.27
C GLY A 261 -17.76 8.41 -1.24
N ALA A 262 -17.21 8.01 -2.39
CA ALA A 262 -17.01 8.91 -3.51
C ALA A 262 -18.36 9.33 -4.10
N GLU A 263 -18.45 10.60 -4.49
CA GLU A 263 -19.58 11.22 -5.16
C GLU A 263 -19.21 11.50 -6.63
N ILE A 264 -20.16 11.42 -7.55
CA ILE A 264 -19.91 11.71 -8.97
C ILE A 264 -20.40 13.14 -9.26
N TYR A 265 -19.51 13.95 -9.81
CA TYR A 265 -19.77 15.32 -10.24
C TYR A 265 -19.59 15.41 -11.76
N TYR A 266 -20.05 16.53 -12.33
CA TYR A 266 -19.77 16.87 -13.71
C TYR A 266 -19.65 18.38 -13.89
N SER A 267 -18.78 18.79 -14.82
CA SER A 267 -18.56 20.18 -15.20
C SER A 267 -18.36 20.32 -16.70
N LYS A 268 -18.52 21.54 -17.20
CA LYS A 268 -17.95 21.91 -18.51
C LYS A 268 -16.48 22.21 -18.30
N VAL A 269 -15.64 21.79 -19.22
CA VAL A 269 -14.21 22.15 -19.21
C VAL A 269 -14.03 23.28 -20.21
N ASP A 270 -13.50 24.42 -19.76
CA ASP A 270 -13.12 25.51 -20.67
C ASP A 270 -11.74 25.26 -21.32
N ALA A 271 -11.31 26.15 -22.21
CA ALA A 271 -10.05 26.00 -22.95
C ALA A 271 -8.80 26.01 -22.03
N ASP A 272 -8.92 26.64 -20.87
CA ASP A 272 -7.85 26.77 -19.87
C ASP A 272 -7.87 25.59 -18.88
N GLY A 273 -8.87 24.71 -18.95
CA GLY A 273 -9.01 23.54 -18.08
C GLY A 273 -9.80 23.80 -16.80
N ASN A 274 -10.52 24.92 -16.68
CA ASN A 274 -11.36 25.18 -15.51
C ASN A 274 -12.71 24.44 -15.59
N LEU A 275 -13.28 24.13 -14.42
CA LEU A 275 -14.49 23.34 -14.21
C LEU A 275 -15.69 24.15 -13.69
#